data_AF-A0A1B6F0S6-F1
#
_entry.id   AF-A0A1B6F0S6-F1
#
_cell.length_a   1.000
_cell.length_b   1.000
_cell.length_c   1.000
_cell.angle_alpha   90.00
_cell.angle_beta   90.00
_cell.angle_gamma   90.00
#
_symmetry.space_group_name_H-M   'P 1'
#
loop_
_entity.id
_entity.type
_entity.pdbx_description
1 polymer ?
#
loop_
_entity_poly.entity_id
_entity_poly.type
_entity_poly.pdbx_seq_one_letter_code
_entity_poly.pdbx_strand_id
1 'polypeptide(L)'
;AVVISGYWTEQLSSAITRSFQAGALPPISADFFRYPEDLMQPDLHVFLSFSEALYTTTPAQPVYYKIDNVRRQFSLKKRKLELYRHLQSELPILIHELQRVSNLVTASQLLEQIRANLSATR
;
A
#
# COMPACT_ATOMS: atom_id res chain seq x y z
N ALA A 1 -2.69 17.24 -11.97
CA ALA A 1 -2.01 16.20 -11.16
C ALA A 1 -1.88 14.95 -12.00
N VAL A 2 -0.74 14.25 -11.91
CA VAL A 2 -0.54 12.96 -12.58
C VAL A 2 -0.63 11.86 -11.53
N VAL A 3 -1.43 10.83 -11.78
CA VAL A 3 -1.56 9.66 -10.89
C VAL A 3 -1.05 8.45 -11.66
N ILE A 4 -0.08 7.75 -11.07
CA ILE A 4 0.55 6.58 -11.69
C ILE A 4 0.35 5.38 -10.77
N SER A 5 -0.17 4.29 -11.35
CA SER A 5 -0.27 3.00 -10.67
C SER A 5 0.98 2.17 -10.95
N GLY A 6 1.49 1.46 -9.95
CA GLY A 6 2.58 0.49 -10.14
C GLY A 6 3.94 1.14 -10.46
N TYR A 7 4.31 2.21 -9.76
CA TYR A 7 5.61 2.87 -9.91
C TYR A 7 6.75 2.11 -9.18
N TRP A 8 7.88 2.78 -8.93
CA TRP A 8 9.06 2.14 -8.32
C TRP A 8 8.76 1.40 -7.01
N THR A 9 7.93 1.96 -6.12
CA THR A 9 7.60 1.33 -4.83
C THR A 9 6.90 -0.03 -4.97
N GLU A 10 6.13 -0.25 -6.04
CA GLU A 10 5.48 -1.55 -6.31
C GLU A 10 6.52 -2.62 -6.69
N GLN A 11 7.50 -2.24 -7.52
CA GLN A 11 8.60 -3.11 -7.94
C GLN A 11 9.49 -3.46 -6.75
N LEU A 12 9.90 -2.46 -5.97
CA LEU A 12 10.65 -2.63 -4.73
C LEU A 12 9.88 -3.57 -3.78
N SER A 13 8.59 -3.33 -3.56
CA SER A 13 7.79 -4.18 -2.66
C SER A 13 7.76 -5.64 -3.09
N SER A 14 7.68 -5.89 -4.40
CA SER A 14 7.67 -7.23 -4.96
C SER A 14 9.03 -7.91 -4.83
N ALA A 15 10.13 -7.17 -4.98
CA ALA A 15 11.48 -7.69 -4.77
C ALA A 15 11.73 -8.03 -3.30
N ILE A 16 11.48 -7.09 -2.38
CA ILE A 16 11.74 -7.27 -0.94
C ILE A 16 10.89 -8.40 -0.36
N THR A 17 9.61 -8.47 -0.70
CA THR A 17 8.74 -9.55 -0.20
C THR A 17 9.09 -10.93 -0.74
N ARG A 18 9.87 -11.03 -1.81
CA ARG A 18 10.41 -12.31 -2.32
C ARG A 18 11.76 -12.66 -1.70
N SER A 19 12.61 -11.66 -1.45
CA SER A 19 13.99 -11.87 -1.00
C SER A 19 14.13 -12.01 0.52
N PHE A 20 13.27 -11.37 1.30
CA PHE A 20 13.35 -11.39 2.76
C PHE A 20 12.21 -12.17 3.38
N GLN A 21 12.34 -12.61 4.63
CA GLN A 21 11.25 -13.20 5.39
C GLN A 21 10.41 -12.10 6.09
N ALA A 22 9.20 -12.44 6.55
CA ALA A 22 8.40 -11.51 7.35
C ALA A 22 9.11 -11.19 8.68
N GLY A 23 9.07 -9.95 9.15
CA GLY A 23 9.79 -9.52 10.36
C GLY A 23 11.31 -9.38 10.22
N ALA A 24 11.87 -9.68 9.05
CA ALA A 24 13.31 -9.63 8.77
C ALA A 24 13.62 -8.59 7.67
N LEU A 25 12.97 -7.43 7.72
CA LEU A 25 13.25 -6.34 6.80
C LEU A 25 14.67 -5.79 7.04
N PRO A 26 15.43 -5.49 5.98
CA PRO A 26 16.71 -4.80 6.11
C PRO A 26 16.57 -3.42 6.75
N PRO A 27 17.65 -2.85 7.29
CA PRO A 27 17.66 -1.46 7.77
C PRO A 27 17.20 -0.50 6.66
N ILE A 28 16.43 0.53 7.03
CA ILE A 28 15.90 1.50 6.06
C ILE A 28 17.02 2.27 5.33
N SER A 29 18.19 2.36 5.94
CA SER A 29 19.40 2.97 5.36
C SER A 29 20.07 2.15 4.26
N ALA A 30 19.56 0.96 3.92
CA ALA A 30 20.13 0.14 2.85
C ALA A 30 19.90 0.79 1.47
N ASP A 31 20.91 0.74 0.60
CA ASP A 31 20.92 1.47 -0.67
C ASP A 31 19.72 1.20 -1.59
N PHE A 32 19.18 -0.02 -1.58
CA PHE A 32 18.01 -0.38 -2.41
C PHE A 32 16.69 0.23 -1.93
N PHE A 33 16.65 0.84 -0.74
CA PHE A 33 15.52 1.66 -0.29
C PHE A 33 15.65 3.13 -0.69
N ARG A 34 16.81 3.57 -1.20
CA ARG A 34 16.96 4.91 -1.74
C ARG A 34 16.18 5.04 -3.04
N TYR A 35 15.48 6.16 -3.17
CA TYR A 35 14.77 6.47 -4.41
C TYR A 35 15.76 6.58 -5.58
N PRO A 36 15.51 5.93 -6.74
CA PRO A 36 16.41 6.02 -7.88
C PRO A 36 16.51 7.46 -8.41
N GLU A 37 17.73 7.94 -8.65
CA GLU A 37 18.00 9.32 -9.06
C GLU A 37 17.52 9.63 -10.49
N ASP A 38 17.37 8.59 -11.31
CA ASP A 38 16.85 8.65 -12.68
C ASP A 38 15.32 8.68 -12.75
N LEU A 39 14.63 8.48 -11.62
CA LEU A 39 13.18 8.50 -11.53
C LEU A 39 12.68 9.75 -10.80
N MET A 40 11.63 10.35 -11.33
CA MET A 40 10.96 11.47 -10.67
C MET A 40 10.25 10.97 -9.42
N GLN A 41 10.66 11.46 -8.25
CA GLN A 41 10.01 11.13 -6.99
C GLN A 41 8.60 11.75 -6.92
N PRO A 42 7.54 10.96 -6.64
CA PRO A 42 6.20 11.49 -6.41
C PRO A 42 6.14 12.34 -5.14
N ASP A 43 5.32 13.39 -5.16
CA ASP A 43 5.01 14.19 -3.96
C ASP A 43 4.32 13.35 -2.87
N LEU A 44 3.62 12.29 -3.27
CA LEU A 44 2.89 11.40 -2.37
C LEU A 44 2.79 9.99 -2.98
N HIS A 45 3.16 9.00 -2.19
CA HIS A 45 2.84 7.60 -2.44
C HIS A 45 1.56 7.23 -1.69
N VAL A 46 0.64 6.51 -2.33
CA VAL A 46 -0.59 6.05 -1.68
C VAL A 46 -0.59 4.52 -1.68
N PHE A 47 -0.62 3.91 -0.50
CA PHE A 47 -0.80 2.48 -0.34
C PHE A 47 -2.21 2.18 0.17
N LEU A 48 -2.96 1.42 -0.61
CA LEU A 48 -4.31 1.01 -0.28
C LEU A 48 -4.28 -0.38 0.39
N SER A 49 -4.47 -0.40 1.70
CA SER A 49 -4.73 -1.61 2.46
C SER A 49 -6.23 -1.91 2.47
N PHE A 50 -6.61 -3.14 2.78
CA PHE A 50 -8.00 -3.59 2.90
C PHE A 50 -8.06 -4.53 4.12
N SER A 51 -9.19 -4.75 4.78
CA SER A 51 -9.23 -5.74 5.88
C SER A 51 -9.44 -7.17 5.36
N GLU A 52 -9.09 -8.20 6.16
CA GLU A 52 -9.39 -9.61 5.85
C GLU A 52 -10.90 -9.85 5.73
N ALA A 53 -11.70 -9.10 6.50
CA ALA A 53 -13.15 -9.18 6.55
C ALA A 53 -13.83 -8.80 5.22
N LEU A 54 -13.10 -8.22 4.27
CA LEU A 54 -13.58 -8.00 2.89
C LEU A 54 -13.49 -9.27 2.04
N TYR A 55 -12.70 -10.26 2.44
CA TYR A 55 -12.47 -11.51 1.71
C TYR A 55 -13.16 -12.72 2.33
N THR A 56 -13.56 -12.64 3.61
CA THR A 56 -14.27 -13.73 4.29
C THR A 56 -15.77 -13.61 4.08
N THR A 57 -16.30 -14.42 3.17
CA THR A 57 -17.73 -14.62 2.98
C THR A 57 -18.28 -15.60 4.02
N THR A 58 -19.00 -15.06 5.01
CA THR A 58 -20.08 -15.75 5.74
C THR A 58 -21.29 -14.80 5.71
N PRO A 59 -22.53 -15.30 5.51
CA PRO A 59 -23.41 -14.83 4.44
C PRO A 59 -24.19 -13.56 4.82
N ALA A 60 -24.21 -12.61 3.89
CA ALA A 60 -25.37 -11.74 3.68
C ALA A 60 -25.43 -11.24 2.23
N GLN A 61 -24.28 -10.99 1.58
CA GLN A 61 -24.17 -10.72 0.14
C GLN A 61 -22.75 -11.04 -0.36
N PRO A 62 -22.57 -11.82 -1.44
CA PRO A 62 -21.25 -12.11 -2.01
C PRO A 62 -20.71 -10.91 -2.79
N VAL A 63 -19.53 -10.43 -2.43
CA VAL A 63 -18.74 -9.52 -3.28
C VAL A 63 -17.93 -10.39 -4.25
N TYR A 64 -18.08 -10.15 -5.56
CA TYR A 64 -17.62 -11.00 -6.67
C TYR A 64 -16.09 -11.05 -6.92
N TYR A 65 -15.27 -11.29 -5.91
CA TYR A 65 -13.86 -11.57 -6.14
C TYR A 65 -13.53 -12.97 -5.61
N LYS A 66 -13.61 -13.98 -6.50
CA LYS A 66 -13.02 -15.30 -6.23
C LYS A 66 -11.51 -15.14 -6.29
N ILE A 67 -10.88 -15.13 -5.13
CA ILE A 67 -9.43 -15.01 -5.02
C ILE A 67 -8.85 -16.38 -4.68
N ASP A 68 -8.11 -16.96 -5.62
CA ASP A 68 -7.40 -18.22 -5.36
C ASP A 68 -6.24 -17.97 -4.37
N ASN A 69 -6.07 -18.89 -3.41
CA ASN A 69 -5.06 -18.83 -2.35
C ASN A 69 -5.18 -17.59 -1.43
N VAL A 70 -6.39 -17.25 -0.97
CA VAL A 70 -6.70 -16.13 -0.05
C VAL A 70 -5.66 -15.97 1.07
N ARG A 71 -5.28 -17.07 1.75
CA ARG A 71 -4.27 -17.05 2.82
C ARG A 71 -2.90 -16.53 2.37
N ARG A 72 -2.40 -17.02 1.22
CA ARG A 72 -1.12 -16.59 0.65
C ARG A 72 -1.18 -15.12 0.25
N GLN A 73 -2.26 -14.70 -0.43
CA GLN A 73 -2.42 -13.31 -0.83
C GLN A 73 -2.50 -12.36 0.37
N PHE A 74 -3.20 -12.78 1.41
CA PHE A 74 -3.28 -12.03 2.65
C PHE A 74 -1.94 -11.94 3.39
N SER A 75 -1.16 -13.03 3.41
CA SER A 75 0.20 -13.02 3.98
C SER A 75 1.13 -12.06 3.21
N LEU A 76 1.10 -12.08 1.87
CA LEU A 76 1.91 -11.17 1.04
C LEU A 76 1.50 -9.71 1.25
N LYS A 77 0.21 -9.46 1.41
CA LYS A 77 -0.29 -8.12 1.72
C LYS A 77 0.16 -7.62 3.08
N LYS A 78 0.06 -8.43 4.14
CA LYS A 78 0.58 -8.05 5.47
C LYS A 78 2.06 -7.67 5.39
N ARG A 79 2.82 -8.40 4.59
CA ARG A 79 4.25 -8.14 4.35
C ARG A 79 4.50 -6.88 3.53
N LYS A 80 3.67 -6.60 2.52
CA LYS A 80 3.72 -5.31 1.81
C LYS A 80 3.40 -4.17 2.78
N LEU A 81 2.35 -4.28 3.59
CA LEU A 81 1.99 -3.25 4.58
C LEU A 81 3.11 -3.00 5.59
N GLU A 82 3.75 -4.05 6.09
CA GLU A 82 4.94 -3.96 6.95
C GLU A 82 6.05 -3.14 6.27
N LEU A 83 6.35 -3.46 5.01
CA LEU A 83 7.33 -2.72 4.22
C LEU A 83 6.93 -1.26 4.00
N TYR A 84 5.69 -0.96 3.62
CA TYR A 84 5.26 0.43 3.40
C TYR A 84 5.32 1.26 4.70
N ARG A 85 5.07 0.65 5.86
CA ARG A 85 5.30 1.30 7.16
C ARG A 85 6.79 1.52 7.46
N HIS A 86 7.64 0.58 7.06
CA HIS A 86 9.09 0.72 7.16
C HIS A 86 9.61 1.88 6.29
N LEU A 87 9.08 2.01 5.07
CA LEU A 87 9.43 3.08 4.13
C LEU A 87 8.88 4.47 4.52
N GLN A 88 7.83 4.53 5.36
CA GLN A 88 7.20 5.79 5.78
C GLN A 88 8.14 6.74 6.53
N SER A 89 9.27 6.26 7.07
CA SER A 89 10.24 7.14 7.73
C SER A 89 11.04 7.99 6.74
N GLU A 90 11.20 7.54 5.49
CA GLU A 90 12.02 8.21 4.47
C GLU A 90 11.19 8.77 3.31
N LEU A 91 9.99 8.22 3.08
CA LEU A 91 9.16 8.54 1.93
C LEU A 91 7.78 9.07 2.35
N PRO A 92 7.22 10.05 1.63
CA PRO A 92 5.88 10.56 1.88
C PRO A 92 4.85 9.52 1.43
N ILE A 93 4.54 8.56 2.31
CA ILE A 93 3.59 7.48 2.04
C ILE A 93 2.33 7.68 2.89
N LEU A 94 1.19 7.84 2.23
CA LEU A 94 -0.15 7.73 2.81
C LEU A 94 -0.62 6.27 2.75
N ILE A 95 -0.75 5.64 3.91
CA ILE A 95 -1.38 4.32 4.03
C ILE A 95 -2.85 4.54 4.37
N HIS A 96 -3.75 4.10 3.49
CA HIS A 96 -5.19 4.15 3.72
C HIS A 96 -5.76 2.74 3.80
N GLU A 97 -6.48 2.44 4.89
CA GLU A 97 -7.18 1.17 5.04
C GLU A 97 -8.62 1.30 4.55
N LEU A 98 -8.92 0.59 3.47
CA LEU A 98 -10.22 0.55 2.84
C LEU A 98 -11.18 -0.23 3.74
N GLN A 99 -12.23 0.47 4.15
CA GLN A 99 -13.29 -0.09 4.98
C GLN A 99 -14.34 -0.81 4.13
N ARG A 100 -15.15 -1.65 4.79
CA ARG A 100 -16.29 -2.37 4.18
C ARG A 100 -17.45 -1.47 3.76
N VAL A 101 -17.36 -0.18 4.08
CA VAL A 101 -18.35 0.84 3.72
C VAL A 101 -18.35 1.02 2.19
N SER A 102 -19.47 1.51 1.66
CA SER A 102 -19.64 1.93 0.25
C SER A 102 -18.37 2.54 -0.35
N ASN A 103 -18.00 2.08 -1.56
CA ASN A 103 -16.86 2.58 -2.33
C ASN A 103 -16.83 4.12 -2.44
N LEU A 104 -18.00 4.78 -2.46
CA LEU A 104 -18.12 6.24 -2.55
C LEU A 104 -17.67 6.95 -1.27
N VAL A 105 -18.01 6.41 -0.10
CA VAL A 105 -17.62 6.99 1.19
C VAL A 105 -16.11 6.90 1.35
N THR A 106 -15.56 5.72 1.05
CA THR A 106 -14.13 5.44 1.16
C THR A 106 -13.31 6.27 0.18
N ALA A 107 -13.78 6.46 -1.07
CA ALA A 107 -13.12 7.30 -2.05
C ALA A 107 -13.07 8.78 -1.63
N SER A 108 -14.17 9.33 -1.11
CA SER A 108 -14.21 10.71 -0.61
C SER A 108 -13.25 10.94 0.55
N GLN A 109 -13.22 10.01 1.51
CA GLN A 109 -12.29 10.08 2.64
C GLN A 109 -10.82 10.03 2.18
N LEU A 110 -10.50 9.15 1.24
CA LEU A 110 -9.15 9.06 0.67
C LEU A 110 -8.77 10.36 -0.05
N LEU A 111 -9.67 10.94 -0.84
CA LEU A 111 -9.43 12.20 -1.53
C LEU A 111 -9.15 13.35 -0.56
N GLU A 112 -9.91 13.45 0.54
CA GLU A 112 -9.67 14.46 1.58
C GLU A 112 -8.30 14.26 2.25
N GLN A 113 -7.90 13.01 2.53
CA GLN A 113 -6.57 12.73 3.08
C GLN A 113 -5.46 13.07 2.10
N ILE A 114 -5.62 12.74 0.81
CA ILE A 114 -4.66 13.11 -0.24
C ILE A 114 -4.51 14.63 -0.31
N ARG A 115 -5.62 15.37 -0.30
CA ARG A 115 -5.61 16.85 -0.29
C ARG A 115 -4.87 17.39 0.91
N ALA A 116 -5.19 16.91 2.12
CA ALA A 116 -4.55 17.35 3.35
C ALA A 116 -3.03 17.09 3.33
N ASN A 117 -2.58 15.93 2.85
CA ASN A 117 -1.15 15.60 2.76
C ASN A 117 -0.45 16.50 1.75
N LEU A 118 -0.98 16.64 0.53
CA LEU A 118 -0.37 17.47 -0.51
C LEU A 118 -0.36 18.96 -0.16
N SER A 119 -1.32 19.43 0.63
CA SER A 119 -1.35 20.80 1.15
C SER A 119 -0.33 21.04 2.27
N ALA A 120 0.07 20.01 3.01
CA ALA A 120 1.08 20.12 4.07
C ALA A 120 2.52 20.10 3.54
N THR A 121 2.73 19.55 2.33
CA THR A 121 4.06 19.43 1.69
C THR A 121 4.44 20.67 0.85
N ARG A 122 3.56 21.67 0.73
CA ARG A 122 3.80 22.93 -0.02
C ARG A 122 4.01 24.11 0.91
#